data_AF-A0A2E3MDG7-F1
#
_entry.id   AF-A0A2E3MDG7-F1
#
_cell.length_a   1.000
_cell.length_b   1.000
_cell.length_c   1.000
_cell.angle_alpha   90.00
_cell.angle_beta   90.00
_cell.angle_gamma   90.00
#
_symmetry.space_group_name_H-M   'P 1'
#
loop_
_entity.id
_entity.type
_entity.pdbx_description
1 polymer ?
#
loop_
_entity_poly.entity_id
_entity_poly.type
_entity_poly.pdbx_seq_one_letter_code
_entity_poly.pdbx_strand_id
1 'polypeptide(L)'
;EGINEGMELFNEDMLARAGNRSHVRQLWGIGKPFDVTSSSAVEAKLSSGFSGGFKFGINKRSWTDESLMLEISKAVIDTLSDLAEIDRDCKASGGDRGGGWIRYHLEHASEEETAKFTKALEEVLGPLENPRYIISRPAMHMRETWLSKLLPEVVAKFLRRAERNIEMYHTVPSIVANTKQRAEVFKKNWDYYIGKSELTYCRNDEGKQYVEEIRSKGLVPKNSIHRKDVYL
;
A
#
# COMPACT_ATOMS: atom_id res chain seq x y z
N GLU A 1 -24.46 -47.56 -25.76
CA GLU A 1 -23.66 -46.93 -26.83
C GLU A 1 -23.04 -45.58 -26.43
N GLY A 2 -23.60 -44.77 -25.51
CA GLY A 2 -23.05 -43.45 -25.16
C GLY A 2 -21.77 -43.37 -24.30
N ILE A 3 -21.04 -44.47 -24.08
CA ILE A 3 -19.77 -44.44 -23.30
C ILE A 3 -18.56 -44.28 -24.24
N ASN A 4 -18.71 -44.65 -25.52
CA ASN A 4 -17.60 -44.73 -26.47
C ASN A 4 -17.27 -43.36 -27.11
N GLU A 5 -18.30 -42.56 -27.42
CA GLU A 5 -18.13 -41.22 -28.02
C GLU A 5 -17.42 -40.24 -27.08
N GLY A 6 -17.68 -40.33 -25.76
CA GLY A 6 -16.98 -39.51 -24.77
C GLY A 6 -15.50 -39.86 -24.62
N MET A 7 -15.14 -41.14 -24.83
CA MET A 7 -13.75 -41.61 -24.80
C MET A 7 -12.97 -41.18 -26.04
N GLU A 8 -13.59 -41.17 -27.22
CA GLU A 8 -12.96 -40.67 -28.45
C GLU A 8 -12.64 -39.18 -28.36
N LEU A 9 -13.61 -38.36 -27.94
CA LEU A 9 -13.41 -36.92 -27.71
C LEU A 9 -12.31 -36.63 -26.68
N PHE A 10 -12.25 -37.42 -25.60
CA PHE A 10 -11.22 -37.26 -24.59
C PHE A 10 -9.83 -37.65 -25.12
N ASN A 11 -9.74 -38.72 -25.92
CA ASN A 11 -8.49 -39.13 -26.56
C ASN A 11 -7.99 -38.10 -27.58
N GLU A 12 -8.87 -37.53 -28.39
CA GLU A 12 -8.52 -36.45 -29.32
C GLU A 12 -8.01 -35.20 -28.59
N ASP A 13 -8.69 -34.76 -27.52
CA ASP A 13 -8.24 -33.63 -26.70
C ASP A 13 -6.89 -33.91 -26.03
N MET A 14 -6.69 -35.13 -25.51
CA MET A 14 -5.42 -35.55 -24.91
C MET A 14 -4.27 -35.57 -25.93
N LEU A 15 -4.50 -36.05 -27.15
CA LEU A 15 -3.51 -36.06 -28.22
C LEU A 15 -3.17 -34.63 -28.69
N ALA A 16 -4.18 -33.76 -28.82
CA ALA A 16 -3.98 -32.35 -29.14
C ALA A 16 -3.15 -31.62 -28.07
N ARG A 17 -3.43 -31.85 -26.79
CA ARG A 17 -2.66 -31.29 -25.66
C ARG A 17 -1.25 -31.86 -25.57
N ALA A 18 -1.08 -33.15 -25.87
CA ALA A 18 0.23 -33.79 -25.90
C ALA A 18 1.16 -33.14 -26.95
N GLY A 19 0.61 -32.69 -28.09
CA GLY A 19 1.35 -31.90 -29.08
C GLY A 19 1.90 -30.58 -28.53
N ASN A 20 1.19 -29.94 -27.60
CA ASN A 20 1.62 -28.69 -26.95
C ASN A 20 2.50 -28.90 -25.71
N ARG A 21 2.87 -30.14 -25.38
CA ARG A 21 3.58 -30.47 -24.14
C ARG A 21 4.90 -29.72 -23.97
N SER A 22 5.66 -29.52 -25.05
CA SER A 22 6.93 -28.77 -24.99
C SER A 22 6.70 -27.29 -24.68
N HIS A 23 5.70 -26.66 -25.31
CA HIS A 23 5.32 -25.28 -25.06
C HIS A 23 4.82 -25.09 -23.62
N VAL A 24 3.97 -25.99 -23.13
CA VAL A 24 3.50 -25.97 -21.74
C VAL A 24 4.66 -26.18 -20.76
N ARG A 25 5.56 -27.15 -21.02
CA ARG A 25 6.75 -27.33 -20.17
C ARG A 25 7.62 -26.09 -20.10
N GLN A 26 7.75 -25.35 -21.21
CA GLN A 26 8.49 -24.10 -21.25
C GLN A 26 7.79 -22.99 -20.46
N LEU A 27 6.49 -22.80 -20.64
CA LEU A 27 5.68 -21.82 -19.90
C LEU A 27 5.74 -22.06 -18.39
N TRP A 28 5.64 -23.32 -17.98
CA TRP A 28 5.67 -23.72 -16.57
C TRP A 28 7.10 -23.94 -16.02
N GLY A 29 8.15 -23.72 -16.84
CA GLY A 29 9.54 -23.92 -16.42
C GLY A 29 9.90 -25.35 -16.00
N ILE A 30 9.15 -26.37 -16.44
CA ILE A 30 9.33 -27.76 -16.01
C ILE A 30 10.73 -28.27 -16.41
N GLY A 31 11.53 -28.63 -15.42
CA GLY A 31 12.90 -29.14 -15.60
C GLY A 31 13.99 -28.05 -15.50
N LYS A 32 13.63 -26.78 -15.35
CA LYS A 32 14.56 -25.75 -14.89
C LYS A 32 14.76 -25.89 -13.38
N PRO A 33 15.98 -25.68 -12.84
CA PRO A 33 16.17 -25.58 -11.40
C PRO A 33 15.22 -24.54 -10.82
N PHE A 34 14.62 -24.87 -9.68
CA PHE A 34 13.81 -23.94 -8.92
C PHE A 34 14.75 -22.92 -8.27
N ASP A 35 15.08 -21.86 -9.00
CA ASP A 35 15.95 -20.77 -8.57
C ASP A 35 15.09 -19.60 -8.14
N VAL A 36 14.41 -19.79 -7.00
CA VAL A 36 13.52 -18.77 -6.48
C VAL A 36 14.14 -18.14 -5.25
N THR A 37 14.44 -16.86 -5.35
CA THR A 37 14.77 -16.03 -4.20
C THR A 37 13.48 -15.68 -3.44
N SER A 38 13.48 -15.91 -2.13
CA SER A 38 12.35 -15.50 -1.30
C SER A 38 12.35 -13.97 -1.15
N SER A 39 11.28 -13.33 -1.59
CA SER A 39 11.02 -11.90 -1.40
C SER A 39 9.99 -11.73 -0.28
N SER A 40 10.37 -11.02 0.78
CA SER A 40 9.44 -10.66 1.86
C SER A 40 8.36 -9.70 1.35
N ALA A 41 7.14 -9.91 1.80
CA ALA A 41 5.97 -9.14 1.41
C ALA A 41 5.15 -8.72 2.64
N VAL A 42 4.56 -7.54 2.56
CA VAL A 42 3.55 -7.08 3.51
C VAL A 42 2.19 -7.40 2.95
N GLU A 43 1.41 -8.17 3.70
CA GLU A 43 0.00 -8.43 3.44
C GLU A 43 -0.83 -7.75 4.53
N ALA A 44 -1.69 -6.82 4.14
CA ALA A 44 -2.49 -6.05 5.08
C ALA A 44 -3.97 -6.07 4.71
N LYS A 45 -4.81 -6.16 5.75
CA LYS A 45 -6.24 -5.88 5.67
C LYS A 45 -6.50 -4.56 6.38
N LEU A 46 -6.88 -3.55 5.60
CA LEU A 46 -7.03 -2.19 6.09
C LEU A 46 -8.36 -2.05 6.85
N SER A 47 -8.34 -1.29 7.95
CA SER A 47 -9.55 -1.10 8.76
C SER A 47 -10.59 -0.26 8.01
N SER A 48 -11.87 -0.42 8.35
CA SER A 48 -12.94 0.40 7.78
C SER A 48 -12.63 1.90 7.93
N GLY A 49 -12.78 2.67 6.85
CA GLY A 49 -12.45 4.10 6.80
C GLY A 49 -10.97 4.42 6.67
N PHE A 50 -10.08 3.42 6.55
CA PHE A 50 -8.64 3.67 6.39
C PHE A 50 -8.33 4.48 5.14
N SER A 51 -9.02 4.28 4.02
CA SER A 51 -8.81 5.06 2.79
C SER A 51 -9.75 6.24 2.63
N GLY A 52 -10.38 6.74 3.70
CA GLY A 52 -11.34 7.85 3.59
C GLY A 52 -10.84 9.07 2.79
N GLY A 53 -11.76 9.70 2.04
CA GLY A 53 -11.53 10.94 1.32
C GLY A 53 -11.02 10.79 -0.12
N PHE A 54 -10.57 11.91 -0.68
CA PHE A 54 -10.16 12.04 -2.07
C PHE A 54 -8.67 12.40 -2.18
N LYS A 55 -8.04 11.93 -3.26
CA LYS A 55 -6.66 12.29 -3.63
C LYS A 55 -6.56 13.80 -3.89
N PHE A 56 -5.44 14.39 -3.48
CA PHE A 56 -5.12 15.79 -3.78
C PHE A 56 -4.77 15.99 -5.25
N GLY A 57 -5.12 17.15 -5.81
CA GLY A 57 -4.85 17.51 -7.20
C GLY A 57 -6.10 17.72 -8.05
N ILE A 58 -5.90 17.86 -9.36
CA ILE A 58 -6.97 18.18 -10.33
C ILE A 58 -7.93 16.98 -10.47
N ASN A 59 -7.38 15.76 -10.48
CA ASN A 59 -8.16 14.52 -10.53
C ASN A 59 -8.52 14.05 -9.11
N LYS A 60 -9.60 14.61 -8.55
CA LYS A 60 -10.17 14.25 -7.25
C LYS A 60 -10.83 12.86 -7.27
N ARG A 61 -10.03 11.81 -7.44
CA ARG A 61 -10.48 10.42 -7.33
C ARG A 61 -10.59 10.04 -5.86
N SER A 62 -11.62 9.29 -5.50
CA SER A 62 -11.72 8.71 -4.16
C SER A 62 -10.53 7.79 -3.94
N TRP A 63 -9.96 7.85 -2.75
CA TRP A 63 -9.05 6.83 -2.31
C TRP A 63 -9.82 5.49 -2.19
N THR A 64 -9.17 4.44 -2.65
CA THR A 64 -9.47 3.04 -2.32
C THR A 64 -8.31 2.49 -1.50
N ASP A 65 -8.55 1.42 -0.74
CA ASP A 65 -7.51 0.76 0.05
C ASP A 65 -6.29 0.38 -0.81
N GLU A 66 -6.53 -0.18 -2.00
CA GLU A 66 -5.47 -0.51 -2.97
C GLU A 66 -4.70 0.72 -3.43
N SER A 67 -5.41 1.75 -3.92
CA SER A 67 -4.76 2.95 -4.44
C SER A 67 -3.97 3.69 -3.37
N LEU A 68 -4.46 3.72 -2.13
CA LEU A 68 -3.77 4.39 -1.02
C LEU A 68 -2.57 3.57 -0.57
N MET A 69 -2.70 2.25 -0.44
CA MET A 69 -1.58 1.38 -0.09
C MET A 69 -0.46 1.45 -1.14
N LEU A 70 -0.81 1.55 -2.43
CA LEU A 70 0.16 1.76 -3.51
C LEU A 70 0.94 3.06 -3.33
N GLU A 71 0.27 4.18 -3.08
CA GLU A 71 0.94 5.48 -2.94
C GLU A 71 1.75 5.58 -1.63
N ILE A 72 1.30 4.92 -0.55
CA ILE A 72 2.10 4.76 0.67
C ILE A 72 3.37 3.94 0.37
N SER A 73 3.23 2.84 -0.38
CA SER A 73 4.35 1.98 -0.75
C SER A 73 5.38 2.75 -1.59
N LYS A 74 4.93 3.56 -2.55
CA LYS A 74 5.82 4.44 -3.32
C LYS A 74 6.50 5.49 -2.46
N ALA A 75 5.78 6.11 -1.52
CA ALA A 75 6.39 7.07 -0.60
C ALA A 75 7.52 6.43 0.23
N VAL A 76 7.34 5.17 0.65
CA VAL A 76 8.39 4.40 1.34
C VAL A 76 9.56 4.11 0.40
N ILE A 77 9.31 3.58 -0.80
CA ILE A 77 10.35 3.25 -1.79
C ILE A 77 11.18 4.47 -2.15
N ASP A 78 10.54 5.56 -2.61
CA ASP A 78 11.25 6.76 -3.03
C ASP A 78 12.08 7.35 -1.88
N THR A 79 11.59 7.25 -0.64
CA THR A 79 12.37 7.68 0.54
C THR A 79 13.60 6.80 0.74
N LEU A 80 13.45 5.48 0.67
CA LEU A 80 14.58 4.56 0.85
C LEU A 80 15.60 4.74 -0.29
N SER A 81 15.14 4.91 -1.54
CA SER A 81 16.00 5.17 -2.70
C SER A 81 16.69 6.55 -2.63
N ASP A 82 16.00 7.61 -2.21
CA ASP A 82 16.58 8.94 -2.00
C ASP A 82 17.67 8.94 -0.91
N LEU A 83 17.54 8.03 0.06
CA LEU A 83 18.49 7.84 1.16
C LEU A 83 19.54 6.75 0.88
N ALA A 84 19.55 6.17 -0.33
CA ALA A 84 20.44 5.08 -0.74
C ALA A 84 20.37 3.84 0.17
N GLU A 85 19.20 3.55 0.74
CA GLU A 85 18.94 2.34 1.55
C GLU A 85 18.55 1.13 0.68
N ILE A 86 18.04 1.40 -0.52
CA ILE A 86 17.70 0.44 -1.58
C ILE A 86 18.09 1.01 -2.95
N ASP A 87 18.24 0.15 -3.95
CA ASP A 87 18.47 0.55 -5.34
C ASP A 87 17.27 1.36 -5.90
N ARG A 88 17.55 2.24 -6.86
CA ARG A 88 16.53 3.06 -7.54
C ARG A 88 15.70 2.25 -8.54
N ASP A 89 16.20 1.11 -8.99
CA ASP A 89 15.48 0.22 -9.91
C ASP A 89 14.41 -0.64 -9.20
N CYS A 90 14.40 -0.64 -7.86
CA CYS A 90 13.41 -1.32 -7.03
C CYS A 90 11.99 -0.79 -7.27
N LYS A 91 11.00 -1.69 -7.34
CA LYS A 91 9.60 -1.32 -7.59
C LYS A 91 8.63 -2.05 -6.68
N ALA A 92 7.60 -1.35 -6.21
CA ALA A 92 6.47 -1.98 -5.51
C ALA A 92 5.66 -2.80 -6.50
N SER A 93 5.53 -4.10 -6.22
CA SER A 93 4.67 -5.01 -6.96
C SER A 93 3.68 -5.66 -6.01
N GLY A 94 2.42 -5.70 -6.40
CA GLY A 94 1.37 -6.03 -5.46
C GLY A 94 -0.04 -5.66 -5.91
N GLY A 95 -1.00 -5.97 -5.05
CA GLY A 95 -2.42 -5.68 -5.27
C GLY A 95 -3.32 -6.54 -4.40
N ASP A 96 -4.63 -6.47 -4.65
CA ASP A 96 -5.64 -7.28 -3.97
C ASP A 96 -5.35 -8.78 -4.07
N ARG A 97 -5.72 -9.50 -3.02
CA ARG A 97 -5.61 -10.96 -2.86
C ARG A 97 -6.96 -11.60 -2.56
N GLY A 98 -8.05 -10.84 -2.66
CA GLY A 98 -9.38 -11.24 -2.26
C GLY A 98 -9.60 -11.12 -0.75
N GLY A 99 -10.86 -11.02 -0.35
CA GLY A 99 -11.26 -10.93 1.07
C GLY A 99 -10.81 -9.64 1.78
N GLY A 100 -10.43 -8.61 1.02
CA GLY A 100 -9.94 -7.32 1.51
C GLY A 100 -8.46 -7.32 1.93
N TRP A 101 -7.70 -8.34 1.55
CA TRP A 101 -6.26 -8.42 1.77
C TRP A 101 -5.52 -7.84 0.58
N ILE A 102 -4.58 -6.94 0.85
CA ILE A 102 -3.73 -6.34 -0.17
C ILE A 102 -2.29 -6.69 0.17
N ARG A 103 -1.54 -7.16 -0.82
CA ARG A 103 -0.14 -7.58 -0.63
C ARG A 103 0.78 -6.79 -1.53
N TYR A 104 1.87 -6.27 -0.95
CA TYR A 104 2.96 -5.63 -1.68
C TYR A 104 4.32 -6.23 -1.30
N HIS A 105 5.19 -6.33 -2.28
CA HIS A 105 6.59 -6.74 -2.15
C HIS A 105 7.45 -5.87 -3.07
N LEU A 106 8.78 -6.01 -2.96
CA LEU A 106 9.74 -5.28 -3.78
C LEU A 106 10.26 -6.20 -4.89
N GLU A 107 10.15 -5.76 -6.14
CA GLU A 107 10.79 -6.40 -7.30
C GLU A 107 12.14 -5.73 -7.59
N HIS A 108 13.04 -6.46 -8.26
CA HIS A 108 14.42 -6.03 -8.58
C HIS A 108 15.25 -5.65 -7.35
N ALA A 109 15.01 -6.33 -6.23
CA ALA A 109 15.63 -6.05 -4.95
C ALA A 109 16.33 -7.30 -4.40
N SER A 110 17.41 -7.09 -3.66
CA SER A 110 17.99 -8.10 -2.78
C SER A 110 17.07 -8.42 -1.61
N GLU A 111 17.35 -9.53 -0.91
CA GLU A 111 16.63 -9.90 0.31
C GLU A 111 16.74 -8.81 1.40
N GLU A 112 17.91 -8.17 1.51
CA GLU A 112 18.14 -7.09 2.48
C GLU A 112 17.25 -5.88 2.18
N GLU A 113 17.21 -5.43 0.93
CA GLU A 113 16.39 -4.30 0.49
C GLU A 113 14.90 -4.58 0.66
N THR A 114 14.49 -5.80 0.32
CA THR A 114 13.12 -6.26 0.53
C THR A 114 12.74 -6.26 2.01
N ALA A 115 13.66 -6.70 2.89
CA ALA A 115 13.43 -6.68 4.33
C ALA A 115 13.31 -5.24 4.89
N LYS A 116 14.13 -4.31 4.39
CA LYS A 116 14.04 -2.87 4.74
C LYS A 116 12.69 -2.28 4.32
N PHE A 117 12.28 -2.50 3.08
CA PHE A 117 10.98 -2.03 2.57
C PHE A 117 9.82 -2.62 3.37
N THR A 118 9.80 -3.95 3.55
CA THR A 118 8.71 -4.67 4.24
C THR A 118 8.57 -4.17 5.68
N LYS A 119 9.68 -4.04 6.41
CA LYS A 119 9.67 -3.51 7.78
C LYS A 119 9.18 -2.06 7.83
N ALA A 120 9.65 -1.22 6.91
CA ALA A 120 9.23 0.18 6.88
C ALA A 120 7.72 0.31 6.59
N LEU A 121 7.20 -0.46 5.64
CA LEU A 121 5.78 -0.45 5.30
C LEU A 121 4.90 -1.00 6.44
N GLU A 122 5.34 -2.07 7.11
CA GLU A 122 4.69 -2.58 8.33
C GLU A 122 4.59 -1.51 9.43
N GLU A 123 5.67 -0.76 9.67
CA GLU A 123 5.68 0.32 10.68
C GLU A 123 4.73 1.47 10.31
N VAL A 124 4.64 1.87 9.02
CA VAL A 124 3.70 2.91 8.56
C VAL A 124 2.25 2.47 8.71
N LEU A 125 1.96 1.22 8.34
CA LEU A 125 0.60 0.67 8.36
C LEU A 125 0.15 0.21 9.75
N GLY A 126 1.12 0.00 10.65
CA GLY A 126 0.93 -0.48 12.00
C GLY A 126 0.49 0.59 13.00
N PRO A 127 0.21 0.18 14.24
CA PRO A 127 -0.13 1.10 15.33
C PRO A 127 1.04 2.04 15.68
N LEU A 128 0.73 3.14 16.38
CA LEU A 128 1.74 4.07 16.89
C LEU A 128 2.44 3.49 18.14
N GLU A 129 3.37 2.56 17.98
CA GLU A 129 4.13 1.94 19.08
C GLU A 129 5.45 2.67 19.33
N ASN A 130 5.48 3.54 20.36
CA ASN A 130 6.65 4.33 20.74
C ASN A 130 7.37 5.01 19.54
N PRO A 131 6.63 5.71 18.65
CA PRO A 131 7.21 6.30 17.45
C PRO A 131 8.24 7.36 17.83
N ARG A 132 9.32 7.49 17.05
CA ARG A 132 10.24 8.63 17.22
C ARG A 132 9.70 9.89 16.55
N TYR A 133 9.11 9.72 15.38
CA TYR A 133 8.34 10.73 14.68
C TYR A 133 7.01 10.13 14.20
N ILE A 134 5.98 10.95 14.15
CA ILE A 134 4.72 10.66 13.46
C ILE A 134 4.52 11.65 12.33
N ILE A 135 3.76 11.23 11.31
CA ILE A 135 3.39 12.06 10.18
C ILE A 135 1.86 12.09 10.02
N SER A 136 1.28 13.26 9.82
CA SER A 136 -0.16 13.38 9.56
C SER A 136 -0.49 12.92 8.13
N ARG A 137 -1.58 12.21 7.96
CA ARG A 137 -2.18 11.90 6.66
C ARG A 137 -3.41 12.76 6.44
N PRO A 138 -3.33 13.80 5.60
CA PRO A 138 -4.51 14.53 5.23
C PRO A 138 -5.32 13.75 4.18
N ALA A 139 -6.61 14.03 4.09
CA ALA A 139 -7.40 13.72 2.91
C ALA A 139 -8.35 14.87 2.58
N MET A 140 -8.72 14.97 1.31
CA MET A 140 -9.72 15.93 0.89
C MET A 140 -11.11 15.35 1.13
N HIS A 141 -11.99 16.12 1.76
CA HIS A 141 -13.39 15.76 1.94
C HIS A 141 -14.27 16.76 1.20
N MET A 142 -15.30 16.26 0.52
CA MET A 142 -16.32 17.11 -0.08
C MET A 142 -17.40 17.37 0.95
N ARG A 143 -17.46 18.60 1.46
CA ARG A 143 -18.51 19.04 2.35
C ARG A 143 -19.64 19.65 1.55
N GLU A 144 -20.85 19.20 1.86
CA GLU A 144 -22.05 19.83 1.34
C GLU A 144 -22.27 21.19 2.00
N THR A 145 -22.52 22.19 1.16
CA THR A 145 -22.95 23.52 1.59
C THR A 145 -24.47 23.54 1.71
N TRP A 146 -25.02 24.53 2.42
CA TRP A 146 -26.48 24.68 2.52
C TRP A 146 -27.12 24.83 1.12
N LEU A 147 -26.43 25.54 0.21
CA LEU A 147 -26.81 25.69 -1.20
C LEU A 147 -26.76 24.37 -1.95
N SER A 148 -25.71 23.56 -1.80
CA SER A 148 -25.61 22.29 -2.52
C SER A 148 -26.70 21.30 -2.09
N LYS A 149 -27.18 21.36 -0.84
CA LYS A 149 -28.28 20.52 -0.35
C LYS A 149 -29.65 20.87 -0.94
N LEU A 150 -29.83 22.11 -1.37
CA LEU A 150 -31.10 22.61 -1.93
C LEU A 150 -31.18 22.48 -3.45
N LEU A 151 -30.08 22.09 -4.12
CA LEU A 151 -29.98 22.09 -5.58
C LEU A 151 -29.93 20.66 -6.16
N PRO A 152 -30.40 20.45 -7.40
CA PRO A 152 -30.23 19.17 -8.09
C PRO A 152 -28.76 18.75 -8.19
N GLU A 153 -28.47 17.44 -8.15
CA GLU A 153 -27.10 16.89 -8.10
C GLU A 153 -26.20 17.39 -9.24
N VAL A 154 -26.77 17.63 -10.43
CA VAL A 154 -26.08 18.19 -11.60
C VAL A 154 -25.47 19.58 -11.33
N VAL A 155 -26.05 20.37 -10.43
CA VAL A 155 -25.56 21.69 -10.00
C VAL A 155 -24.83 21.58 -8.65
N ALA A 156 -25.37 20.81 -7.70
CA ALA A 156 -24.84 20.66 -6.34
C ALA A 156 -23.36 20.26 -6.32
N LYS A 157 -22.93 19.39 -7.25
CA LYS A 157 -21.53 18.94 -7.37
C LYS A 157 -20.53 20.08 -7.58
N PHE A 158 -20.93 21.20 -8.19
CA PHE A 158 -20.08 22.37 -8.41
C PHE A 158 -20.01 23.29 -7.18
N LEU A 159 -20.94 23.14 -6.23
CA LEU A 159 -21.06 23.97 -5.03
C LEU A 159 -20.61 23.25 -3.75
N ARG A 160 -20.19 21.98 -3.85
CA ARG A 160 -19.53 21.26 -2.76
C ARG A 160 -18.15 21.87 -2.49
N ARG A 161 -17.87 22.16 -1.22
CA ARG A 161 -16.58 22.73 -0.81
C ARG A 161 -15.62 21.60 -0.46
N ALA A 162 -14.39 21.71 -0.95
CA ALA A 162 -13.34 20.76 -0.61
C ALA A 162 -12.65 21.24 0.68
N GLU A 163 -12.73 20.46 1.75
CA GLU A 163 -12.08 20.72 3.04
C GLU A 163 -10.99 19.67 3.29
N ARG A 164 -9.82 20.13 3.76
CA ARG A 164 -8.70 19.25 4.12
C ARG A 164 -8.83 18.89 5.59
N ASN A 165 -8.95 17.60 5.89
CA ASN A 165 -8.98 17.07 7.25
C ASN A 165 -7.81 16.10 7.43
N ILE A 166 -7.37 15.93 8.68
CA ILE A 166 -6.41 14.89 9.04
C ILE A 166 -7.20 13.62 9.33
N GLU A 167 -7.00 12.61 8.49
CA GLU A 167 -7.67 11.32 8.64
C GLU A 167 -6.98 10.42 9.64
N MET A 168 -5.64 10.50 9.69
CA MET A 168 -4.84 9.54 10.43
C MET A 168 -3.43 10.09 10.67
N TYR A 169 -2.73 9.50 11.62
CA TYR A 169 -1.30 9.68 11.80
C TYR A 169 -0.58 8.34 11.64
N HIS A 170 0.58 8.37 10.99
CA HIS A 170 1.40 7.19 10.77
C HIS A 170 2.74 7.33 11.48
N THR A 171 3.32 6.20 11.88
CA THR A 171 4.71 6.15 12.34
C THR A 171 5.63 6.45 11.15
N VAL A 172 6.61 7.33 11.34
CA VAL A 172 7.72 7.45 10.40
C VAL A 172 8.65 6.25 10.63
N PRO A 173 8.98 5.46 9.59
CA PRO A 173 9.75 4.23 9.76
C PRO A 173 11.06 4.43 10.50
N SER A 174 11.40 3.52 11.39
CA SER A 174 12.58 3.54 12.25
C SER A 174 13.88 3.75 11.47
N ILE A 175 13.99 3.12 10.29
CA ILE A 175 15.13 3.26 9.37
C ILE A 175 15.33 4.71 8.88
N VAL A 176 14.26 5.49 8.73
CA VAL A 176 14.33 6.91 8.29
C VAL A 176 14.05 7.92 9.42
N ALA A 177 13.64 7.46 10.60
CA ALA A 177 13.35 8.30 11.77
C ALA A 177 14.57 8.56 12.66
N ASN A 178 15.75 8.02 12.33
CA ASN A 178 16.96 8.10 13.15
C ASN A 178 17.55 9.52 13.26
N THR A 179 17.28 10.40 12.30
CA THR A 179 17.64 11.82 12.33
C THR A 179 16.48 12.67 11.80
N LYS A 180 16.47 13.96 12.16
CA LYS A 180 15.45 14.90 11.66
C LYS A 180 15.51 15.04 10.13
N GLN A 181 16.73 15.11 9.58
CA GLN A 181 16.95 15.27 8.14
C GLN A 181 16.37 14.09 7.35
N ARG A 182 16.56 12.85 7.82
CA ARG A 182 16.01 11.66 7.15
C ARG A 182 14.49 11.60 7.27
N ALA A 183 13.94 12.00 8.42
CA ALA A 183 12.50 12.11 8.60
C ALA A 183 11.88 13.20 7.69
N GLU A 184 12.62 14.28 7.40
CA GLU A 184 12.20 15.31 6.44
C GLU A 184 12.21 14.82 4.98
N VAL A 185 13.14 13.93 4.60
CA VAL A 185 13.10 13.25 3.28
C VAL A 185 11.84 12.40 3.17
N PHE A 186 11.51 11.62 4.20
CA PHE A 186 10.26 10.86 4.23
C PHE A 186 9.04 11.78 4.09
N LYS A 187 9.03 12.89 4.83
CA LYS A 187 7.96 13.88 4.75
C LYS A 187 7.81 14.47 3.34
N LYS A 188 8.92 14.77 2.65
CA LYS A 188 8.91 15.29 1.27
C LYS A 188 8.22 14.30 0.32
N ASN A 189 8.58 13.02 0.37
CA ASN A 189 7.99 12.00 -0.50
C ASN A 189 6.54 11.69 -0.10
N TRP A 190 6.25 11.66 1.20
CA TRP A 190 4.87 11.57 1.70
C TRP A 190 4.00 12.71 1.19
N ASP A 191 4.48 13.96 1.26
CA ASP A 191 3.74 15.13 0.76
C ASP A 191 3.44 15.03 -0.73
N TYR A 192 4.35 14.45 -1.51
CA TYR A 192 4.19 14.25 -2.95
C TYR A 192 3.09 13.23 -3.28
N TYR A 193 3.11 12.07 -2.61
CA TYR A 193 2.18 10.98 -2.90
C TYR A 193 0.81 11.11 -2.23
N ILE A 194 0.80 11.63 -1.00
CA ILE A 194 -0.34 11.58 -0.10
C ILE A 194 -0.95 12.97 0.12
N GLY A 195 -0.11 14.01 0.16
CA GLY A 195 -0.51 15.40 0.37
C GLY A 195 0.18 16.03 1.57
N LYS A 196 0.17 17.36 1.62
CA LYS A 196 0.88 18.16 2.64
C LYS A 196 0.63 17.64 4.05
N SER A 197 1.68 17.30 4.77
CA SER A 197 1.63 16.70 6.11
C SER A 197 2.35 17.54 7.15
N GLU A 198 2.19 17.18 8.42
CA GLU A 198 2.94 17.67 9.56
C GLU A 198 3.77 16.52 10.15
N LEU A 199 5.03 16.81 10.48
CA LEU A 199 5.97 15.88 11.07
C LEU A 199 6.21 16.27 12.52
N THR A 200 5.93 15.37 13.46
CA THR A 200 5.98 15.65 14.90
C THR A 200 6.94 14.70 15.62
N TYR A 201 7.86 15.25 16.42
CA TYR A 201 8.76 14.46 17.27
C TYR A 201 8.03 13.98 18.53
N CYS A 202 8.24 12.72 18.91
CA CYS A 202 7.40 12.05 19.90
C CYS A 202 8.13 11.58 21.17
N ARG A 203 9.45 11.81 21.31
CA ARG A 203 10.23 11.33 22.48
C ARG A 203 10.41 12.37 23.59
N ASN A 204 9.80 13.54 23.50
CA ASN A 204 9.63 14.48 24.60
C ASN A 204 8.23 14.31 25.23
N ASP A 205 7.99 14.95 26.37
CA ASP A 205 6.72 14.78 27.10
C ASP A 205 5.51 15.29 26.30
N GLU A 206 5.65 16.44 25.63
CA GLU A 206 4.63 16.99 24.73
C GLU A 206 4.27 16.00 23.60
N GLY A 207 5.28 15.43 22.94
CA GLY A 207 5.08 14.48 21.85
C GLY A 207 4.42 13.17 22.31
N LYS A 208 4.77 12.67 23.50
CA LYS A 208 4.10 11.51 24.09
C LYS A 208 2.63 11.79 24.40
N GLN A 209 2.33 12.94 24.99
CA GLN A 209 0.95 13.37 25.25
C GLN A 209 0.17 13.49 23.94
N TYR A 210 0.78 14.04 22.90
CA TYR A 210 0.15 14.18 21.58
C TYR A 210 -0.15 12.83 20.92
N VAL A 211 0.75 11.84 21.02
CA VAL A 211 0.49 10.48 20.53
C VAL A 211 -0.70 9.86 21.27
N GLU A 212 -0.82 10.06 22.58
CA GLU A 212 -1.94 9.54 23.36
C GLU A 212 -3.26 10.23 23.01
N GLU A 213 -3.24 11.54 22.78
CA GLU A 213 -4.40 12.28 22.28
C GLU A 213 -4.88 11.72 20.93
N ILE A 214 -3.96 11.50 19.98
CA ILE A 214 -4.24 10.90 18.67
C ILE A 214 -4.85 9.50 18.83
N ARG A 215 -4.31 8.68 19.73
CA ARG A 215 -4.81 7.34 20.02
C ARG A 215 -6.23 7.38 20.58
N SER A 216 -6.50 8.29 21.53
CA SER A 216 -7.82 8.46 22.13
C SER A 216 -8.89 8.90 21.11
N LYS A 217 -8.49 9.73 20.12
CA LYS A 217 -9.34 10.14 18.99
C LYS A 217 -9.51 9.06 17.93
N GLY A 218 -8.80 7.94 18.03
CA GLY A 218 -8.85 6.85 17.06
C GLY A 218 -8.20 7.17 15.72
N LEU A 219 -7.36 8.21 15.64
CA LEU A 219 -6.68 8.67 14.42
C LEU A 219 -5.39 7.89 14.15
N VAL A 220 -5.39 6.58 14.44
CA VAL A 220 -4.26 5.66 14.28
C VAL A 220 -4.66 4.49 13.38
N PRO A 221 -3.71 3.87 12.67
CA PRO A 221 -3.99 2.65 11.94
C PRO A 221 -4.43 1.52 12.88
N LYS A 222 -5.48 0.79 12.48
CA LYS A 222 -6.01 -0.39 13.19
C LYS A 222 -6.04 -1.61 12.25
N ASN A 223 -5.02 -1.69 11.39
CA ASN A 223 -4.93 -2.67 10.32
C ASN A 223 -4.48 -4.03 10.85
N SER A 224 -4.91 -5.12 10.20
CA SER A 224 -4.30 -6.44 10.40
C SER A 224 -3.19 -6.62 9.39
N ILE A 225 -1.97 -6.89 9.86
CA ILE A 225 -0.77 -6.94 9.01
C ILE A 225 -0.07 -8.27 9.23
N HIS A 226 0.37 -8.89 8.14
CA HIS A 226 1.13 -10.12 8.11
C HIS A 226 2.35 -9.97 7.23
N ARG A 227 3.48 -10.48 7.71
CA ARG A 227 4.64 -10.74 6.87
C ARG A 227 4.45 -12.09 6.17
N LYS A 228 4.71 -12.11 4.87
CA LYS A 228 4.68 -13.33 4.04
C LYS A 228 5.96 -13.42 3.24
N ASP A 229 6.37 -14.64 2.93
CA ASP A 229 7.40 -14.87 1.93
C ASP A 229 6.72 -15.16 0.59
N VAL A 230 7.17 -14.47 -0.45
CA VAL A 230 6.74 -14.66 -1.83
C VAL A 230 7.93 -15.19 -2.60
N TYR A 231 7.67 -16.20 -3.40
CA TYR A 231 8.67 -16.87 -4.22
C TYR A 231 8.51 -16.32 -5.64
N LEU A 232 9.51 -15.56 -6.12
CA LEU A 232 9.53 -14.90 -7.43
C LEU A 232 10.22 -15.72 -8.53
#